data_AF-A0A0C9TBT8-F1
#
_entry.id   AF-A0A0C9TBT8-F1
#
_cell.length_a   1.000
_cell.length_b   1.000
_cell.length_c   1.000
_cell.angle_alpha   90.00
_cell.angle_beta   90.00
_cell.angle_gamma   90.00
#
_symmetry.space_group_name_H-M   'P 1'
#
loop_
_entity.id
_entity.type
_entity.pdbx_description
1 polymer ?
#
loop_
_entity_poly.entity_id
_entity_poly.type
_entity_poly.pdbx_seq_one_letter_code
_entity_poly.pdbx_strand_id
1 'polypeptide(L)'
;QGRAAARDYEPAVQQILKIATGLFRSRLTAEGAYPDRMAQIAWAKEAWLEACQTCEAQILFNDEIIQLVYEDVPRSGLYEHRIIQKAINIAYYCNKKDEGVVYSQYFQPFPLRGVALMLTVVC
;
A
#
# COMPACT_ATOMS: atom_id res chain seq x y z
N GLN A 1 17.70 19.50 1.70
CA GLN A 1 16.79 19.84 0.58
C GLN A 1 15.40 19.33 0.96
N GLY A 2 14.38 20.19 0.91
CA GLY A 2 13.02 19.80 1.26
C GLY A 2 12.45 18.83 0.23
N ARG A 3 11.92 17.68 0.68
CA ARG A 3 11.24 16.70 -0.17
C ARG A 3 9.92 17.34 -0.65
N ALA A 4 9.66 17.36 -1.95
CA ALA A 4 8.40 17.86 -2.50
C ALA A 4 7.22 17.09 -1.89
N ALA A 5 6.18 17.79 -1.44
CA ALA A 5 4.96 17.20 -0.91
C ALA A 5 3.82 17.37 -1.91
N ALA A 6 2.83 16.47 -1.91
CA ALA A 6 1.66 16.56 -2.80
C ALA A 6 0.95 17.93 -2.74
N ARG A 7 0.92 18.56 -1.55
CA ARG A 7 0.31 19.89 -1.34
C ARG A 7 1.04 21.04 -2.03
N ASP A 8 2.30 20.83 -2.45
CA ASP A 8 3.13 21.86 -3.07
C ASP A 8 2.80 22.01 -4.57
N TYR A 9 1.97 21.11 -5.12
CA TYR A 9 1.52 21.13 -6.51
C TYR A 9 0.16 21.82 -6.69
N GLU A 10 -0.16 22.23 -7.91
CA GLU A 10 -1.45 22.83 -8.25
C GLU A 10 -2.64 21.87 -8.04
N PRO A 11 -3.86 22.38 -7.80
CA PRO A 11 -5.04 21.55 -7.50
C PRO A 11 -5.32 20.43 -8.53
N ALA A 12 -5.06 20.69 -9.82
CA ALA A 12 -5.22 19.69 -10.87
C ALA A 12 -4.26 18.50 -10.69
N VAL A 13 -3.00 18.79 -10.37
CA VAL A 13 -1.97 17.77 -10.10
C VAL A 13 -2.27 17.02 -8.80
N GLN A 14 -2.78 17.71 -7.77
CA GLN A 14 -3.20 17.08 -6.52
C GLN A 14 -4.34 16.07 -6.75
N GLN A 15 -5.31 16.40 -7.61
CA GLN A 15 -6.40 15.49 -7.96
C GLN A 15 -5.89 14.25 -8.70
N ILE A 16 -4.96 14.42 -9.65
CA ILE A 16 -4.34 13.31 -10.38
C ILE A 16 -3.54 12.43 -9.42
N LEU A 17 -2.71 13.02 -8.53
CA LEU A 17 -1.99 12.28 -7.49
C LEU A 17 -2.95 11.44 -6.64
N LYS A 18 -4.08 12.00 -6.22
CA LYS A 18 -5.08 11.28 -5.41
C LYS A 18 -5.65 10.06 -6.15
N ILE A 19 -5.98 10.20 -7.43
CA ILE A 19 -6.51 9.10 -8.25
C ILE A 19 -5.42 8.05 -8.49
N ALA A 20 -4.21 8.48 -8.87
CA ALA A 20 -3.08 7.61 -9.13
C ALA A 20 -2.70 6.78 -7.89
N THR A 21 -2.65 7.38 -6.70
CA THR A 21 -2.41 6.64 -5.45
C THR A 21 -3.51 5.61 -5.17
N GLY A 22 -4.77 5.92 -5.51
CA GLY A 22 -5.88 4.98 -5.42
C GLY A 22 -5.72 3.78 -6.36
N LEU A 23 -5.41 4.04 -7.63
CA LEU A 23 -5.16 3.00 -8.65
C LEU A 23 -3.95 2.12 -8.29
N PHE A 24 -2.86 2.74 -7.83
CA PHE A 24 -1.68 2.02 -7.35
C PHE A 24 -2.02 1.08 -6.18
N ARG A 25 -2.81 1.55 -5.21
CA ARG A 25 -3.30 0.71 -4.10
C ARG A 25 -4.17 -0.45 -4.57
N SER A 26 -5.00 -0.24 -5.59
CA SER A 26 -5.79 -1.31 -6.20
C SER A 26 -4.90 -2.40 -6.81
N ARG A 27 -3.81 -2.02 -7.49
CA ARG A 27 -2.83 -2.97 -8.03
C ARG A 27 -2.12 -3.75 -6.93
N LEU A 28 -1.75 -3.10 -5.81
CA LEU A 28 -1.17 -3.81 -4.66
C LEU A 28 -2.07 -4.93 -4.13
N THR A 29 -3.39 -4.73 -4.11
CA THR A 29 -4.32 -5.77 -3.64
C THR A 29 -4.61 -6.84 -4.69
N ALA A 30 -4.56 -6.50 -5.98
CA ALA A 30 -4.92 -7.41 -7.07
C ALA A 30 -3.74 -8.23 -7.62
N GLU A 31 -2.56 -7.62 -7.74
CA GLU A 31 -1.39 -8.20 -8.42
C GLU A 31 -0.32 -8.70 -7.44
N GLY A 32 -0.25 -8.11 -6.24
CA GLY A 32 0.65 -8.57 -5.19
C GLY A 32 0.96 -7.49 -4.16
N ALA A 33 0.79 -7.82 -2.89
CA ALA A 33 0.92 -6.87 -1.78
C ALA A 33 2.36 -6.35 -1.54
N TYR A 34 3.36 -7.00 -2.13
CA TYR A 34 4.78 -6.69 -1.94
C TYR A 34 5.55 -6.65 -3.28
N PRO A 35 5.27 -5.66 -4.14
CA PRO A 35 6.05 -5.48 -5.35
C PRO A 35 7.50 -5.13 -5.04
N ASP A 36 8.42 -5.64 -5.84
CA ASP A 36 9.80 -5.15 -5.85
C ASP A 36 9.86 -3.70 -6.36
N ARG A 37 11.05 -3.09 -6.29
CA ARG A 37 11.23 -1.69 -6.67
C ARG A 37 10.88 -1.42 -8.14
N MET A 38 11.13 -2.37 -9.03
CA MET A 38 10.86 -2.20 -10.45
C MET A 38 9.35 -2.23 -10.71
N ALA A 39 8.64 -3.17 -10.09
CA ALA A 39 7.19 -3.26 -10.13
C ALA A 39 6.51 -2.02 -9.51
N GLN A 40 7.01 -1.52 -8.38
CA GLN A 40 6.50 -0.27 -7.76
C GLN A 40 6.56 0.91 -8.73
N ILE A 41 7.71 1.09 -9.40
CA ILE A 41 7.90 2.20 -10.35
C ILE A 41 7.00 2.01 -11.58
N ALA A 42 6.89 0.79 -12.11
CA ALA A 42 6.05 0.50 -13.26
C ALA A 42 4.57 0.77 -12.97
N TRP A 43 4.04 0.19 -11.89
CA TRP A 43 2.64 0.36 -11.48
C TRP A 43 2.28 1.80 -11.14
N ALA A 44 3.21 2.56 -10.55
CA ALA A 44 3.01 3.97 -10.26
C ALA A 44 2.95 4.83 -11.54
N LYS A 45 3.78 4.53 -12.54
CA LYS A 45 3.73 5.19 -13.86
C LYS A 45 2.42 4.89 -14.59
N GLU A 46 2.00 3.62 -14.59
CA GLU A 46 0.72 3.22 -15.17
C GLU A 46 -0.46 3.89 -14.46
N ALA A 47 -0.44 3.94 -13.13
CA ALA A 47 -1.47 4.59 -12.33
C ALA A 47 -1.54 6.10 -12.61
N TRP A 48 -0.40 6.75 -12.79
CA TRP A 48 -0.33 8.15 -13.18
C TRP A 48 -0.96 8.40 -14.55
N LEU A 49 -0.56 7.60 -15.56
CA LEU A 49 -1.06 7.75 -16.92
C LEU A 49 -2.58 7.54 -16.99
N GLU A 50 -3.10 6.56 -16.27
CA GLU A 50 -4.54 6.28 -16.19
C GLU A 50 -5.30 7.40 -15.43
N ALA A 51 -4.71 7.94 -14.36
CA ALA A 51 -5.27 9.10 -13.66
C ALA A 51 -5.31 10.35 -14.55
N CYS A 52 -4.24 10.60 -15.32
CA CYS A 52 -4.19 11.66 -16.32
C CYS A 52 -5.30 11.52 -17.37
N GLN A 53 -5.50 10.30 -17.90
CA GLN A 53 -6.58 10.02 -18.85
C GLN A 53 -7.97 10.28 -18.23
N THR A 54 -8.18 9.85 -16.98
CA THR A 54 -9.43 10.06 -16.25
C THR A 54 -9.75 11.53 -16.02
N CYS A 55 -8.72 12.36 -15.84
CA CYS A 55 -8.85 13.81 -15.69
C CYS A 55 -8.78 14.58 -17.02
N GLU A 56 -8.74 13.90 -18.18
CA GLU A 56 -8.54 14.51 -19.50
C GLU A 56 -7.30 15.44 -19.55
N ALA A 57 -6.27 15.10 -18.77
CA ALA A 57 -5.05 15.87 -18.61
C ALA A 57 -3.87 15.15 -19.29
N GLN A 58 -2.94 15.92 -19.88
CA GLN A 58 -1.68 15.41 -20.42
C GLN A 58 -0.51 16.00 -19.64
N ILE A 59 -0.27 15.47 -18.44
CA ILE A 59 0.81 15.92 -17.56
C ILE A 59 1.90 14.84 -17.54
N LEU A 60 3.09 15.21 -17.99
CA LEU A 60 4.28 14.38 -17.87
C LEU A 60 4.66 14.21 -16.40
N PHE A 61 4.96 12.98 -16.00
CA PHE A 61 5.51 12.70 -14.67
C PHE A 61 7.02 12.91 -14.66
N ASN A 62 7.56 13.18 -13.46
CA ASN A 62 8.98 13.09 -13.15
C ASN A 62 9.19 12.10 -11.99
N ASP A 63 10.44 11.86 -11.62
CA ASP A 63 10.76 10.89 -10.56
C ASP A 63 10.13 11.26 -9.21
N GLU A 64 9.98 12.56 -8.90
CA GLU A 64 9.36 13.03 -7.66
C GLU A 64 7.85 12.72 -7.61
N ILE A 65 7.13 12.97 -8.71
CA ILE A 65 5.70 12.65 -8.84
C ILE A 65 5.48 11.15 -8.72
N ILE A 66 6.27 10.34 -9.43
CA ILE A 66 6.15 8.88 -9.37
C ILE A 66 6.45 8.37 -7.97
N GLN A 67 7.44 8.96 -7.30
CA GLN A 67 7.76 8.66 -5.92
C GLN A 67 6.59 8.99 -4.99
N LEU A 68 5.90 10.11 -5.17
CA LEU A 68 4.71 10.48 -4.37
C LEU A 68 3.56 9.48 -4.51
N VAL A 69 3.36 8.89 -5.70
CA VAL A 69 2.27 7.91 -5.95
C VAL A 69 2.41 6.66 -5.06
N TYR A 70 3.63 6.20 -4.80
CA TYR A 70 3.88 5.02 -3.96
C TYR A 70 4.44 5.34 -2.57
N GLU A 71 4.84 6.57 -2.27
CA GLU A 71 5.32 6.96 -0.93
C GLU A 71 4.22 7.04 0.11
N ASP A 72 3.03 7.47 -0.30
CA ASP A 72 1.83 7.47 0.54
C ASP A 72 1.22 6.07 0.72
N VAL A 73 1.88 5.03 0.21
CA VAL A 73 1.62 3.66 0.65
C VAL A 73 2.51 3.40 1.87
N PRO A 74 1.95 3.44 3.08
CA PRO A 74 2.74 3.25 4.28
C PRO A 74 3.37 1.86 4.24
N ARG A 75 4.72 1.82 4.17
CA ARG A 75 5.50 0.58 4.29
C ARG A 75 5.18 -0.20 5.58
N SER A 76 4.61 0.48 6.58
CA SER A 76 4.16 -0.08 7.87
C SER A 76 2.63 -0.20 8.02
N GLY A 77 1.82 0.37 7.14
CA GLY A 77 0.38 0.52 7.37
C GLY A 77 -0.48 -0.65 6.88
N LEU A 78 0.07 -1.52 6.02
CA LEU A 78 -0.62 -2.76 5.63
C LEU A 78 -0.88 -3.65 6.86
N TYR A 79 0.02 -3.63 7.85
CA TYR A 79 -0.09 -4.36 9.12
C TYR A 79 -0.98 -3.66 10.15
N GLU A 80 -1.24 -2.36 9.99
CA GLU A 80 -2.00 -1.54 10.93
C GLU A 80 -3.47 -1.38 10.51
N HIS A 81 -3.85 -1.90 9.34
CA HIS A 81 -5.24 -1.86 8.93
C HIS A 81 -6.10 -2.64 9.94
N ARG A 82 -7.10 -1.98 10.53
CA ARG A 82 -7.94 -2.55 11.61
C ARG A 82 -8.56 -3.90 11.22
N ILE A 83 -8.81 -4.14 9.94
CA ILE A 83 -9.34 -5.42 9.45
C ILE A 83 -8.28 -6.53 9.56
N ILE A 84 -7.02 -6.24 9.19
CA ILE A 84 -5.93 -7.22 9.21
C ILE A 84 -5.52 -7.52 10.64
N GLN A 85 -5.39 -6.51 11.50
CA GLN A 85 -5.17 -6.74 12.94
C GLN A 85 -6.31 -7.54 13.58
N LYS A 86 -7.56 -7.23 13.23
CA LYS A 86 -8.72 -7.97 13.75
C LYS A 86 -8.74 -9.41 13.25
N ALA A 87 -8.39 -9.66 11.98
CA ALA A 87 -8.28 -11.00 11.44
C ALA A 87 -7.15 -11.79 12.13
N ILE A 88 -5.97 -11.18 12.31
CA ILE A 88 -4.84 -11.78 13.05
C ILE A 88 -5.26 -12.11 14.48
N ASN A 89 -5.96 -11.19 15.16
CA ASN A 89 -6.42 -11.42 16.52
C ASN A 89 -7.45 -12.55 16.60
N ILE A 90 -8.36 -12.67 15.64
CA ILE A 90 -9.33 -13.78 15.60
C ILE A 90 -8.65 -15.11 15.28
N ALA A 91 -7.69 -15.13 14.35
CA ALA A 91 -7.09 -16.37 13.87
C ALA A 91 -5.99 -16.92 14.78
N TYR A 92 -5.21 -16.04 15.44
CA TYR A 92 -3.99 -16.45 16.16
C TYR A 92 -3.96 -16.04 17.64
N TYR A 93 -4.86 -15.15 18.08
CA TYR A 93 -4.84 -14.57 19.43
C TYR A 93 -6.23 -14.43 20.07
N CYS A 94 -7.21 -15.24 19.67
CA CYS A 94 -8.58 -15.11 20.16
C CYS A 94 -8.69 -15.56 21.63
N ASN A 95 -7.92 -16.59 22.00
CA ASN A 95 -7.91 -17.20 23.32
C ASN A 95 -6.48 -17.39 23.84
N LYS A 96 -6.35 -17.55 25.16
CA LYS A 96 -5.05 -17.76 25.84
C LYS A 96 -4.32 -19.06 25.43
N LYS A 97 -5.01 -19.97 24.73
CA LYS A 97 -4.49 -21.26 24.28
C LYS A 97 -4.12 -21.27 22.80
N ASP A 98 -4.39 -20.18 22.08
CA ASP A 98 -4.11 -20.11 20.66
C ASP A 98 -2.60 -20.02 20.41
N GLU A 99 -2.19 -20.50 19.24
CA GLU A 99 -0.78 -20.68 18.91
C GLU A 99 0.02 -19.37 19.01
N GLY A 100 -0.58 -18.23 18.62
CA GLY A 100 0.06 -16.91 18.73
C GLY A 100 0.33 -16.50 20.18
N VAL A 101 -0.47 -16.98 21.13
CA VAL A 101 -0.28 -16.71 22.57
C VAL A 101 0.70 -17.70 23.19
N VAL A 102 0.54 -19.00 22.92
CA VAL A 102 1.38 -20.08 23.48
C VAL A 102 2.81 -20.00 22.96
N TYR A 103 2.97 -19.67 21.68
CA TYR A 103 4.25 -19.64 20.97
C TYR A 103 4.68 -18.23 20.61
N SER A 104 4.40 -17.26 21.50
CA SER A 104 4.61 -15.82 21.26
C SER A 104 5.98 -15.45 20.70
N GLN A 105 7.05 -16.18 21.07
CA GLN A 105 8.42 -15.99 20.57
C GLN A 105 8.58 -16.15 19.05
N TYR A 106 7.70 -16.91 18.38
CA TYR A 106 7.71 -17.08 16.92
C TYR A 106 6.74 -16.14 16.20
N PHE A 107 5.83 -15.54 16.95
CA PHE A 107 4.77 -14.67 16.44
C PHE A 107 4.96 -13.20 16.82
N GLN A 108 6.10 -12.84 17.43
CA GLN A 108 6.45 -11.47 17.82
C GLN A 108 7.86 -11.08 17.34
N PRO A 109 8.00 -10.06 16.48
CA PRO A 109 6.93 -9.41 15.71
C PRO A 109 6.27 -10.43 14.76
N PHE A 110 4.98 -10.23 14.47
CA PHE A 110 4.20 -11.22 13.71
C PHE A 110 4.83 -11.49 12.33
N PRO A 111 5.00 -12.77 11.93
CA PRO A 111 5.80 -13.12 10.76
C PRO A 111 5.16 -12.60 9.47
N LEU A 112 5.98 -12.04 8.59
CA LEU A 112 5.56 -11.52 7.27
C LEU A 112 4.75 -12.57 6.48
N ARG A 113 5.15 -13.84 6.56
CA ARG A 113 4.44 -14.97 5.91
C ARG A 113 3.03 -15.17 6.45
N GLY A 114 2.83 -14.98 7.76
CA GLY A 114 1.51 -15.06 8.36
C GLY A 114 0.59 -13.95 7.86
N VAL A 115 1.11 -12.75 7.63
CA VAL A 115 0.30 -11.64 7.10
C VAL A 115 -0.02 -11.83 5.63
N ALA A 116 0.93 -12.32 4.84
CA ALA A 116 0.68 -12.69 3.46
C ALA A 116 -0.46 -13.72 3.36
N LEU A 117 -0.47 -14.73 4.24
CA LEU A 117 -1.56 -15.71 4.32
C LEU A 117 -2.91 -15.07 4.64
N MET A 118 -2.95 -14.15 5.62
CA MET A 118 -4.19 -13.47 6.01
C MET A 118 -4.70 -12.51 4.93
N LEU A 119 -3.81 -11.89 4.16
CA LEU A 119 -4.18 -11.03 3.04
C LEU A 119 -4.83 -11.81 1.89
N THR A 120 -4.37 -13.03 1.60
CA THR A 120 -4.99 -13.91 0.59
C THR A 120 -6.45 -14.27 0.90
N VAL A 121 -6.86 -14.22 2.17
CA VAL A 121 -8.26 -14.50 2.56
C VAL A 121 -9.15 -13.25 2.41
N VAL A 122 -8.56 -12.05 2.39
CA VAL A 122 -9.28 -10.77 2.40
C VAL A 122 -9.32 -10.10 1.02
N CYS A 123 -8.31 -10.34 0.17
CA CYS A 123 -8.22 -9.86 -1.21
C CYS A 123 -8.70 -10.95 -2.17
#